data_AF-A0A951Q3G6-F1
#
_entry.id   AF-A0A951Q3G6-F1
#
_cell.length_a   1.000
_cell.length_b   1.000
_cell.length_c   1.000
_cell.angle_alpha   90.00
_cell.angle_beta   90.00
_cell.angle_gamma   90.00
#
_symmetry.space_group_name_H-M   'P 1'
#
loop_
_entity.id
_entity.type
_entity.pdbx_description
1 polymer ?
#
loop_
_entity_poly.entity_id
_entity_poly.type
_entity_poly.pdbx_seq_one_letter_code
_entity_poly.pdbx_strand_id
1 'polypeptide(L)'
;MTFWFLLLLGLATYLMVQRIVAHSTRTPVWLLWLVLMTPAFLLTGWTLLYGEKQPPPPSLILWSSIICLLLYWLLFQWGRPVSTDTQTEPQTPESQSVIHPTAEPVTVRPIEPTEETQLRNCFPWSVYYIQNIEYRPQAVICKGQLRTTSSKAYQQIKSNIEAQFGDRFLLIFQEGVNNKPFFVLVPNTQIAKQVNASKPENLTRPGLALLLVLATLVTTTLVGAKIAGVDSKAIQSDPSVFLQGLPYALGLMTILGIHELGHYLTARFYKIRSTLPYFIPMPFFLGTFGAFIQMRSPIPNRKALFDVSIAGPIAGFIATLPLLIWGLAHSDVVPLTEQTGLLNPDALNPKYSILLALLSKLALGSLLTSKSAIDLHPVAVAGFLGLIVTALNLMPVGQLDGGHIIHAMFGQRTAIAIGQIARLLLLLLALIQREFLFWAIILLFIPLIDEPALNDVTELDNKRDILGLLSMALLVVIVLPLPQAIANLLQI
;
A
#
# COMPACT_ATOMS: atom_id res chain seq x y z
N MET A 1 -20.61 -24.26 7.36
CA MET A 1 -19.82 -23.01 7.33
C MET A 1 -18.52 -23.21 6.53
N THR A 2 -17.72 -24.22 6.86
CA THR A 2 -16.41 -24.53 6.24
C THR A 2 -16.47 -24.76 4.71
N PHE A 3 -17.46 -25.48 4.20
CA PHE A 3 -17.60 -25.72 2.74
C PHE A 3 -17.82 -24.42 1.93
N TRP A 4 -18.72 -23.55 2.39
CA TRP A 4 -18.99 -22.26 1.74
C TRP A 4 -17.78 -21.32 1.83
N PHE A 5 -17.06 -21.32 2.95
CA PHE A 5 -15.84 -20.56 3.12
C PHE A 5 -14.74 -21.02 2.14
N LEU A 6 -14.55 -22.33 1.97
CA LEU A 6 -13.57 -22.90 1.05
C LEU A 6 -13.92 -22.62 -0.41
N LEU A 7 -15.21 -22.65 -0.75
CA LEU A 7 -15.70 -22.33 -2.10
C LEU A 7 -15.47 -20.84 -2.42
N LEU A 8 -15.76 -19.95 -1.46
CA LEU A 8 -15.57 -18.51 -1.62
C LEU A 8 -14.07 -18.14 -1.67
N LEU A 9 -13.25 -18.75 -0.80
CA LEU A 9 -11.79 -18.61 -0.81
C LEU A 9 -11.18 -19.16 -2.10
N GLY A 10 -11.67 -20.31 -2.58
CA GLY A 10 -11.25 -20.93 -3.85
C GLY A 10 -11.59 -20.07 -5.06
N LEU A 11 -12.81 -19.52 -5.12
CA LEU A 11 -13.22 -18.62 -6.19
C LEU A 11 -12.41 -17.32 -6.17
N ALA A 12 -12.24 -16.71 -4.99
CA ALA A 12 -11.50 -15.47 -4.82
C ALA A 12 -10.03 -15.65 -5.22
N THR A 13 -9.37 -16.71 -4.75
CA THR A 13 -7.98 -17.03 -5.13
C THR A 13 -7.84 -17.34 -6.62
N TYR A 14 -8.79 -18.05 -7.24
CA TYR A 14 -8.74 -18.35 -8.68
C TYR A 14 -8.84 -17.09 -9.54
N LEU A 15 -9.86 -16.26 -9.29
CA LEU A 15 -10.06 -14.99 -10.01
C LEU A 15 -8.87 -14.05 -9.83
N MET A 16 -8.28 -14.08 -8.64
CA MET A 16 -7.11 -13.28 -8.32
C MET A 16 -5.86 -13.74 -9.09
N VAL A 17 -5.53 -15.04 -9.09
CA VAL A 17 -4.39 -15.58 -9.85
C VAL A 17 -4.59 -15.36 -11.35
N GLN A 18 -5.83 -15.50 -11.84
CA GLN A 18 -6.18 -15.24 -13.23
C GLN A 18 -5.94 -13.78 -13.62
N ARG A 19 -6.29 -12.82 -12.76
CA ARG A 19 -6.18 -11.40 -13.08
C ARG A 19 -4.76 -10.86 -12.97
N ILE A 20 -3.97 -11.41 -12.05
CA ILE A 20 -2.67 -10.84 -11.66
C ILE A 20 -1.49 -11.61 -12.23
N VAL A 21 -1.58 -12.94 -12.26
CA VAL A 21 -0.42 -13.80 -12.56
C VAL A 21 -0.47 -14.35 -14.00
N ALA A 22 -1.66 -14.47 -14.59
CA ALA A 22 -1.84 -15.06 -15.92
C ALA A 22 -1.07 -14.33 -17.04
N HIS A 23 -0.76 -13.05 -16.87
CA HIS A 23 0.01 -12.27 -17.85
C HIS A 23 1.53 -12.35 -17.64
N SER A 24 2.00 -12.91 -16.53
CA SER A 24 3.41 -12.90 -16.12
C SER A 24 4.10 -14.26 -16.22
N THR A 25 3.34 -15.34 -16.42
CA THR A 25 3.87 -16.71 -16.53
C THR A 25 3.18 -17.49 -17.64
N ARG A 26 3.87 -18.47 -18.22
CA ARG A 26 3.31 -19.51 -19.10
C ARG A 26 2.72 -20.68 -18.32
N THR A 27 2.84 -20.70 -16.99
CA THR A 27 2.25 -21.77 -16.18
C THR A 27 0.74 -21.61 -16.12
N PRO A 28 -0.02 -22.69 -16.32
CA PRO A 28 -1.47 -22.60 -16.36
C PRO A 28 -2.03 -22.16 -15.01
N VAL A 29 -2.94 -21.19 -15.04
CA VAL A 29 -3.55 -20.54 -13.86
C VAL A 29 -4.17 -21.55 -12.90
N TRP A 30 -4.82 -22.59 -13.42
CA TRP A 30 -5.45 -23.64 -12.60
C TRP A 30 -4.43 -24.42 -11.75
N LEU A 31 -3.20 -24.58 -12.24
CA LEU A 31 -2.14 -25.31 -11.55
C LEU A 31 -1.55 -24.46 -10.41
N LEU A 32 -1.30 -23.18 -10.67
CA LEU A 32 -0.86 -22.22 -9.65
C LEU A 32 -1.92 -22.05 -8.56
N TRP A 33 -3.19 -21.99 -8.94
CA TRP A 33 -4.32 -21.96 -8.02
C TRP A 33 -4.41 -23.23 -7.16
N LEU A 34 -4.28 -24.41 -7.79
CA LEU A 34 -4.33 -25.69 -7.08
C LEU A 34 -3.25 -25.76 -5.99
N VAL A 35 -2.02 -25.34 -6.33
CA VAL A 35 -0.91 -25.30 -5.37
C VAL A 35 -1.22 -24.34 -4.22
N LEU A 36 -1.77 -23.16 -4.50
CA LEU A 36 -2.13 -22.19 -3.47
C LEU A 36 -3.26 -22.70 -2.54
N MET A 37 -4.17 -23.52 -3.05
CA MET A 37 -5.28 -24.10 -2.30
C MET A 37 -4.91 -25.37 -1.52
N THR A 38 -3.73 -25.97 -1.76
CA THR A 38 -3.30 -27.22 -1.10
C THR A 38 -3.37 -27.18 0.44
N PRO A 39 -2.89 -26.12 1.12
CA PRO A 39 -3.01 -26.03 2.57
C PRO A 39 -4.48 -25.99 3.02
N ALA A 40 -5.34 -25.22 2.34
CA ALA A 40 -6.76 -25.15 2.67
C ALA A 40 -7.47 -26.50 2.49
N PHE A 41 -7.14 -27.25 1.44
CA PHE A 41 -7.69 -28.61 1.23
C PHE A 41 -7.20 -29.60 2.29
N LEU A 42 -5.91 -29.58 2.65
CA LEU A 42 -5.35 -30.48 3.67
C LEU A 42 -5.95 -30.21 5.05
N LEU A 43 -6.12 -28.95 5.42
CA LEU A 43 -6.73 -28.57 6.71
C LEU A 43 -8.21 -28.96 6.75
N THR A 44 -8.92 -28.77 5.65
CA THR A 44 -10.34 -29.15 5.58
C THR A 44 -10.50 -30.67 5.58
N GLY A 45 -9.65 -31.40 4.87
CA GLY A 45 -9.61 -32.86 4.91
C GLY A 45 -9.34 -33.39 6.33
N TRP A 46 -8.42 -32.75 7.07
CA TRP A 46 -8.17 -33.09 8.47
C TRP A 46 -9.42 -32.90 9.33
N THR A 47 -10.09 -31.75 9.20
CA THR A 47 -11.32 -31.47 9.97
C THR A 47 -12.47 -32.41 9.65
N LEU A 48 -12.55 -32.92 8.40
CA LEU A 48 -13.57 -33.89 8.00
C LEU A 48 -13.29 -35.30 8.54
N LEU A 49 -12.02 -35.69 8.65
CA LEU A 49 -11.61 -37.02 9.12
C LEU A 49 -11.59 -37.14 10.65
N TYR A 50 -11.16 -36.11 11.36
CA TYR A 50 -10.94 -36.14 12.81
C TYR A 50 -11.95 -35.29 13.62
N GLY A 51 -12.82 -34.55 12.93
CA GLY A 51 -13.84 -33.68 13.54
C GLY A 51 -13.29 -32.36 14.08
N GLU A 52 -14.15 -31.37 14.30
CA GLU A 52 -13.77 -30.01 14.70
C GLU A 52 -13.13 -29.91 16.10
N LYS A 53 -13.21 -30.98 16.91
CA LYS A 53 -12.69 -31.01 18.29
C LYS A 53 -11.18 -31.29 18.37
N GLN A 54 -10.56 -31.78 17.29
CA GLN A 54 -9.12 -32.03 17.24
C GLN A 54 -8.45 -31.09 16.24
N PRO A 55 -7.68 -30.09 16.70
CA PRO A 55 -6.98 -29.19 15.80
C PRO A 55 -5.92 -29.97 14.98
N PRO A 56 -5.70 -29.62 13.70
CA PRO A 56 -4.65 -30.23 12.90
C PRO A 56 -3.27 -30.01 13.54
N PRO A 57 -2.38 -31.01 13.47
CA PRO A 57 -1.07 -30.92 14.09
C PRO A 57 -0.29 -29.73 13.49
N PRO A 58 0.42 -28.94 14.33
CA PRO A 58 1.14 -27.74 13.86
C PRO A 58 2.15 -28.03 12.75
N SER A 59 2.75 -29.23 12.76
CA SER A 59 3.68 -29.69 11.72
C SER A 59 3.00 -29.82 10.36
N LEU A 60 1.74 -30.27 10.29
CA LEU A 60 1.01 -30.42 9.03
C LEU A 60 0.66 -29.04 8.44
N ILE A 61 0.29 -28.07 9.28
CA ILE A 61 0.07 -26.68 8.86
C ILE A 61 1.37 -26.07 8.32
N LEU A 62 2.46 -26.22 9.07
CA LEU A 62 3.77 -25.64 8.75
C LEU A 62 4.34 -26.23 7.46
N TRP A 63 4.41 -27.56 7.36
CA TRP A 63 4.98 -28.24 6.19
C TRP A 63 4.12 -28.03 4.94
N SER A 64 2.79 -28.07 5.04
CA SER A 64 1.92 -27.80 3.88
C SER A 64 2.09 -26.38 3.35
N SER A 65 2.25 -25.39 4.23
CA SER A 65 2.45 -23.99 3.85
C SER A 65 3.82 -23.76 3.22
N ILE A 66 4.90 -24.32 3.80
CA ILE A 66 6.26 -24.20 3.27
C ILE A 66 6.38 -24.88 1.89
N ILE A 67 5.85 -26.11 1.76
CA ILE A 67 5.91 -26.88 0.52
C ILE A 67 5.07 -26.19 -0.57
N CYS A 68 3.90 -25.66 -0.22
CA CYS A 68 3.06 -24.87 -1.12
C CYS A 68 3.81 -23.66 -1.70
N LEU A 69 4.49 -22.88 -0.84
CA LEU A 69 5.24 -21.69 -1.26
C LEU A 69 6.42 -22.04 -2.17
N LEU A 70 7.14 -23.12 -1.84
CA LEU A 70 8.25 -23.64 -2.65
C LEU A 70 7.77 -24.09 -4.05
N LEU A 71 6.69 -24.87 -4.10
CA LEU A 71 6.11 -25.36 -5.36
C LEU A 71 5.56 -24.22 -6.21
N TYR A 72 4.88 -23.25 -5.60
CA TYR A 72 4.38 -22.06 -6.29
C TYR A 72 5.53 -21.26 -6.91
N TRP A 73 6.58 -21.01 -6.13
CA TRP A 73 7.77 -20.28 -6.60
C TRP A 73 8.47 -21.01 -7.75
N LEU A 74 8.60 -22.33 -7.66
CA LEU A 74 9.26 -23.15 -8.67
C LEU A 74 8.46 -23.21 -9.98
N LEU A 75 7.13 -23.39 -9.89
CA LEU A 75 6.23 -23.32 -11.04
C LEU A 75 6.21 -21.92 -11.68
N PHE A 76 6.23 -20.86 -10.87
CA PHE A 76 6.29 -19.50 -11.38
C PHE A 76 7.62 -19.23 -12.12
N GLN A 77 8.75 -19.70 -11.58
CA GLN A 77 10.06 -19.55 -12.21
C GLN A 77 10.18 -20.34 -13.52
N TRP A 78 9.69 -21.58 -13.56
CA TRP A 78 9.64 -22.37 -14.79
C TRP A 78 8.74 -21.76 -15.86
N GLY A 79 7.66 -21.09 -15.45
CA GLY A 79 6.76 -20.40 -16.37
C GLY A 79 7.26 -19.05 -16.87
N ARG A 80 8.40 -18.54 -16.39
CA ARG A 80 8.87 -17.20 -16.73
C ARG A 80 9.35 -17.18 -18.20
N PRO A 81 8.82 -16.30 -19.07
CA PRO A 81 9.30 -16.23 -20.45
C PRO A 81 10.78 -15.82 -20.45
N VAL A 82 11.63 -16.65 -21.06
CA VAL A 82 13.01 -16.28 -21.39
C VAL A 82 12.95 -15.22 -22.48
N SER A 83 13.54 -14.06 -22.24
CA SER A 83 13.68 -12.99 -23.24
C SER A 83 14.63 -13.48 -24.34
N THR A 84 14.10 -14.07 -25.40
CA THR A 84 14.86 -14.36 -26.62
C THR A 84 14.99 -13.06 -27.42
N ASP A 85 16.20 -12.50 -27.45
CA ASP A 85 16.62 -11.52 -28.47
C ASP A 85 16.31 -12.12 -29.85
N THR A 86 15.31 -11.57 -30.54
CA THR A 86 15.00 -11.99 -31.90
C THR A 86 15.71 -11.07 -32.87
N GLN A 87 16.72 -11.65 -33.50
CA GLN A 87 17.44 -11.13 -34.65
C GLN A 87 16.50 -10.88 -35.84
N THR A 88 16.87 -9.86 -36.59
CA THR A 88 16.40 -9.45 -37.92
C THR A 88 16.25 -10.61 -38.91
N GLU A 89 15.10 -10.71 -39.59
CA GLU A 89 15.02 -11.16 -40.97
C GLU A 89 13.85 -10.48 -41.74
N PRO A 90 13.99 -10.25 -43.06
CA PRO A 90 13.27 -9.23 -43.81
C PRO A 90 11.89 -9.67 -44.33
N GLN A 91 10.89 -8.78 -44.23
CA GLN A 91 9.57 -8.97 -44.80
C GLN A 91 9.53 -8.58 -46.28
N THR A 92 9.06 -9.48 -47.13
CA THR A 92 8.62 -9.24 -48.51
C THR A 92 7.17 -8.73 -48.51
N PRO A 93 6.76 -7.81 -49.41
CA PRO A 93 5.51 -7.06 -49.26
C PRO A 93 4.36 -7.67 -50.05
N GLU A 94 3.24 -7.99 -49.42
CA GLU A 94 1.97 -8.15 -50.14
C GLU A 94 0.74 -7.61 -49.39
N SER A 95 0.01 -6.80 -50.18
CA SER A 95 -1.43 -6.56 -50.20
C SER A 95 -2.10 -5.68 -49.14
N GLN A 96 -2.45 -4.50 -49.64
CA GLN A 96 -3.34 -3.48 -49.12
C GLN A 96 -4.76 -4.01 -48.88
N SER A 97 -5.39 -3.58 -47.79
CA SER A 97 -6.84 -3.44 -47.71
C SER A 97 -7.24 -2.25 -46.85
N VAL A 98 -7.66 -1.18 -47.55
CA VAL A 98 -8.76 -0.26 -47.28
C VAL A 98 -8.78 0.56 -45.97
N ILE A 99 -8.79 1.87 -46.21
CA ILE A 99 -8.80 3.02 -45.32
C ILE A 99 -10.14 3.12 -44.56
N HIS A 100 -10.06 3.28 -43.24
CA HIS A 100 -11.03 4.04 -42.45
C HIS A 100 -10.25 5.18 -41.76
N PRO A 101 -10.64 6.46 -41.94
CA PRO A 101 -10.00 7.56 -41.24
C PRO A 101 -10.61 7.68 -39.84
N THR A 102 -10.28 6.73 -38.97
CA THR A 102 -10.39 6.97 -37.54
C THR A 102 -9.18 7.82 -37.18
N ALA A 103 -9.40 9.09 -36.83
CA ALA A 103 -8.35 9.99 -36.38
C ALA A 103 -7.45 9.25 -35.39
N GLU A 104 -6.23 8.93 -35.82
CA GLU A 104 -5.25 8.26 -34.99
C GLU A 104 -5.04 9.13 -33.75
N PRO A 105 -5.08 8.56 -32.53
CA PRO A 105 -4.53 9.28 -31.40
C PRO A 105 -3.09 9.59 -31.79
N VAL A 106 -2.66 10.85 -31.72
CA VAL A 106 -1.27 11.25 -31.98
C VAL A 106 -0.38 10.39 -31.09
N THR A 107 0.08 9.26 -31.63
CA THR A 107 1.07 8.40 -31.00
C THR A 107 2.32 9.22 -31.05
N VAL A 108 2.77 9.68 -29.88
CA VAL A 108 4.02 10.42 -29.77
C VAL A 108 5.08 9.59 -30.49
N ARG A 109 5.55 10.13 -31.61
CA ARG A 109 6.45 9.43 -32.54
C ARG A 109 7.73 9.04 -31.77
N PRO A 110 8.16 7.77 -31.82
CA PRO A 110 9.48 7.39 -31.32
C PRO A 110 10.57 8.23 -31.98
N ILE A 111 11.65 8.52 -31.24
CA ILE A 111 12.78 9.32 -31.71
C ILE A 111 13.31 8.74 -33.02
N GLU A 112 13.34 9.53 -34.08
CA GLU A 112 13.93 9.12 -35.36
C GLU A 112 15.45 9.03 -35.24
N PRO A 113 16.13 8.18 -36.04
CA PRO A 113 17.60 8.11 -36.06
C PRO A 113 18.30 9.47 -36.30
N THR A 114 17.62 10.40 -36.97
CA THR A 114 18.09 11.79 -37.20
C THR A 114 18.03 12.67 -35.95
N GLU A 115 17.10 12.41 -35.03
CA GLU A 115 16.99 13.09 -33.74
C GLU A 115 18.03 12.55 -32.72
N GLU A 116 18.71 11.43 -33.00
CA GLU A 116 19.71 10.83 -32.10
C GLU A 116 20.88 11.77 -31.81
N THR A 117 21.38 12.51 -32.81
CA THR A 117 22.48 13.45 -32.59
C THR A 117 22.08 14.57 -31.64
N GLN A 118 20.85 15.07 -31.77
CA GLN A 118 20.30 16.08 -30.87
C GLN A 118 20.16 15.51 -29.45
N LEU A 119 19.66 14.28 -29.33
CA LEU A 119 19.57 13.59 -28.05
C LEU A 119 20.95 13.42 -27.41
N ARG A 120 21.98 12.98 -28.15
CA ARG A 120 23.35 12.84 -27.63
C ARG A 120 23.92 14.17 -27.16
N ASN A 121 23.63 15.26 -27.86
CA ASN A 121 24.07 16.60 -27.45
C ASN A 121 23.44 17.06 -26.13
N CYS A 122 22.26 16.54 -25.75
CA CYS A 122 21.67 16.80 -24.44
C CYS A 122 22.45 16.15 -23.27
N PHE A 123 23.42 15.25 -23.55
CA PHE A 123 24.22 14.54 -22.55
C PHE A 123 25.72 14.90 -22.66
N PRO A 124 26.17 15.99 -22.00
CA PRO A 124 27.57 16.39 -22.01
C PRO A 124 28.46 15.32 -21.37
N TRP A 125 29.65 15.11 -21.96
CA TRP A 125 30.63 14.13 -21.45
C TRP A 125 31.01 14.35 -19.99
N SER A 126 31.11 15.61 -19.54
CA SER A 126 31.43 15.99 -18.15
C SER A 126 30.34 15.63 -17.14
N VAL A 127 29.11 15.36 -17.61
CA VAL A 127 27.94 15.10 -16.78
C VAL A 127 27.57 13.62 -16.83
N TYR A 128 27.30 13.10 -18.02
CA TYR A 128 26.91 11.72 -18.26
C TYR A 128 27.37 11.28 -19.65
N TYR A 129 28.26 10.29 -19.69
CA TYR A 129 28.77 9.76 -20.95
C TYR A 129 27.90 8.61 -21.43
N ILE A 130 27.09 8.83 -22.47
CA ILE A 130 26.29 7.78 -23.11
C ILE A 130 27.20 6.78 -23.80
N GLN A 131 27.05 5.50 -23.46
CA GLN A 131 27.73 4.38 -24.10
C GLN A 131 26.83 3.69 -25.12
N ASN A 132 25.54 3.52 -24.80
CA ASN A 132 24.59 2.83 -25.65
C ASN A 132 23.20 3.47 -25.53
N ILE A 133 22.49 3.58 -26.66
CA ILE A 133 21.10 4.03 -26.73
C ILE A 133 20.28 2.86 -27.26
N GLU A 134 19.33 2.41 -26.46
CA GLU A 134 18.47 1.29 -26.78
C GLU A 134 17.04 1.79 -27.04
N TYR A 135 16.55 1.55 -28.24
CA TYR A 135 15.22 1.98 -28.66
C TYR A 135 14.20 0.89 -28.32
N ARG A 136 13.19 1.25 -27.53
CA ARG A 136 12.01 0.42 -27.26
C ARG A 136 10.77 1.13 -27.81
N PRO A 137 9.69 0.39 -28.16
CA PRO A 137 8.50 0.97 -28.80
C PRO A 137 7.86 2.14 -28.04
N GLN A 138 8.05 2.20 -26.71
CA GLN A 138 7.45 3.22 -25.84
C GLN A 138 8.49 3.97 -24.99
N ALA A 139 9.78 3.75 -25.22
CA ALA A 139 10.83 4.36 -24.41
C ALA A 139 12.19 4.36 -25.13
N VAL A 140 13.00 5.38 -24.87
CA VAL A 140 14.40 5.43 -25.33
C VAL A 140 15.29 5.34 -24.10
N ILE A 141 16.11 4.30 -24.02
CA ILE A 141 16.96 4.00 -22.85
C ILE A 141 18.39 4.42 -23.16
N CYS A 142 18.88 5.43 -22.45
CA CYS A 142 20.23 5.95 -22.55
C CYS A 142 21.10 5.35 -21.43
N LYS A 143 21.93 4.37 -21.77
CA LYS A 143 22.89 3.72 -20.86
C LYS A 143 24.27 4.36 -21.01
N GLY A 144 24.95 4.54 -19.88
CA GLY A 144 26.21 5.27 -19.85
C GLY A 144 26.83 5.33 -18.46
N GLN A 145 27.78 6.25 -18.30
CA GLN A 145 28.53 6.44 -17.07
C GLN A 145 28.34 7.86 -16.52
N LEU A 146 27.86 7.93 -15.28
CA LEU A 146 27.71 9.17 -14.54
C LEU A 146 29.10 9.72 -14.14
N ARG A 147 29.34 11.00 -14.40
CA ARG A 147 30.62 11.68 -14.11
C ARG A 147 30.54 12.81 -13.09
N THR A 148 29.32 13.17 -12.68
CA THR A 148 29.05 14.19 -11.66
C THR A 148 28.05 13.66 -10.64
N THR A 149 27.61 14.48 -9.69
CA THR A 149 26.60 14.06 -8.72
C THR A 149 25.25 13.80 -9.39
N SER A 150 24.51 12.79 -8.94
CA SER A 150 23.22 12.36 -9.50
C SER A 150 22.22 13.51 -9.62
N SER A 151 22.13 14.36 -8.60
CA SER A 151 21.28 15.55 -8.58
C SER A 151 21.64 16.55 -9.68
N LYS A 152 22.92 16.92 -9.82
CA LYS A 152 23.38 17.88 -10.85
C LYS A 152 23.20 17.30 -12.25
N ALA A 153 23.49 16.01 -12.43
CA ALA A 153 23.31 15.35 -13.72
C ALA A 153 21.85 15.36 -14.16
N TYR A 154 20.94 14.97 -13.28
CA TYR A 154 19.52 14.96 -13.59
C TYR A 154 19.00 16.34 -13.96
N GLN A 155 19.33 17.38 -13.18
CA GLN A 155 18.88 18.75 -13.45
C GLN A 155 19.41 19.28 -14.79
N GLN A 156 20.70 19.06 -15.09
CA GLN A 156 21.29 19.54 -16.33
C GLN A 156 20.70 18.82 -17.55
N ILE A 157 20.61 17.49 -17.51
CA ILE A 157 20.09 16.69 -18.62
C ILE A 157 18.60 16.99 -18.83
N LYS A 158 17.83 17.12 -17.75
CA LYS A 158 16.42 17.52 -17.81
C LYS A 158 16.27 18.87 -18.53
N SER A 159 17.03 19.89 -18.11
CA SER A 159 17.00 21.22 -18.75
C SER A 159 17.37 21.15 -20.24
N ASN A 160 18.41 20.37 -20.59
CA ASN A 160 18.83 20.20 -21.99
C ASN A 160 17.76 19.53 -22.85
N ILE A 161 17.06 18.52 -22.31
CA ILE A 161 16.00 17.80 -23.03
C ILE A 161 14.75 18.68 -23.16
N GLU A 162 14.36 19.40 -22.10
CA GLU A 162 13.25 20.36 -22.14
C GLU A 162 13.53 21.50 -23.14
N ALA A 163 14.78 21.97 -23.23
CA ALA A 163 15.17 22.99 -24.21
C ALA A 163 15.12 22.48 -25.67
N GLN A 164 15.50 21.22 -25.91
CA GLN A 164 15.60 20.66 -27.26
C GLN A 164 14.29 20.05 -27.77
N PHE A 165 13.57 19.35 -26.90
CA PHE A 165 12.38 18.56 -27.25
C PHE A 165 11.10 19.10 -26.60
N GLY A 166 11.18 20.14 -25.75
CA GLY A 166 10.04 20.62 -24.97
C GLY A 166 9.52 19.56 -24.00
N ASP A 167 8.22 19.60 -23.72
CA ASP A 167 7.57 18.65 -22.81
C ASP A 167 7.17 17.31 -23.49
N ARG A 168 7.69 17.01 -24.69
CA ARG A 168 7.38 15.77 -25.45
C ARG A 168 7.72 14.50 -24.66
N PHE A 169 8.78 14.55 -23.86
CA PHE A 169 9.31 13.41 -23.14
C PHE A 169 9.38 13.67 -21.63
N LEU A 170 8.97 12.67 -20.86
CA LEU A 170 9.28 12.58 -19.45
C LEU A 170 10.64 11.90 -19.30
N LEU A 171 11.57 12.61 -18.67
CA LEU A 171 12.89 12.07 -18.34
C LEU A 171 12.80 11.29 -17.03
N ILE A 172 13.14 10.02 -17.08
CA ILE A 172 13.21 9.11 -15.93
C ILE A 172 14.67 8.75 -15.71
N PHE A 173 15.11 8.71 -14.47
CA PHE A 173 16.47 8.40 -14.06
C PHE A 173 16.45 7.31 -12.99
N GLN A 174 16.99 6.15 -13.34
CA GLN A 174 16.84 4.89 -12.59
C GLN A 174 18.17 4.13 -12.44
N GLU A 175 18.21 3.18 -11.51
CA GLU A 175 19.35 2.31 -11.27
C GLU A 175 19.23 0.95 -11.98
N GLY A 176 20.18 0.65 -12.87
CA GLY A 176 20.26 -0.60 -13.64
C GLY A 176 20.91 -1.75 -12.86
N VAL A 177 20.89 -2.97 -13.41
CA VAL A 177 21.16 -4.26 -12.73
C VAL A 177 22.47 -4.32 -11.90
N ASN A 178 23.44 -3.43 -12.14
CA ASN A 178 24.69 -3.33 -11.38
C ASN A 178 24.89 -1.97 -10.66
N ASN A 179 23.82 -1.35 -10.14
CA ASN A 179 23.81 0.01 -9.58
C ASN A 179 24.37 1.07 -10.54
N LYS A 180 24.32 0.78 -11.85
CA LYS A 180 24.72 1.73 -12.89
C LYS A 180 23.51 2.56 -13.27
N PRO A 181 23.53 3.87 -13.07
CA PRO A 181 22.38 4.72 -13.34
C PRO A 181 22.21 4.93 -14.84
N PHE A 182 20.96 4.96 -15.29
CA PHE A 182 20.60 5.15 -16.70
C PHE A 182 19.39 6.07 -16.82
N PHE A 183 19.29 6.74 -17.97
CA PHE A 183 18.18 7.63 -18.29
C PHE A 183 17.21 6.94 -19.23
N VAL A 184 15.93 7.22 -19.08
CA VAL A 184 14.86 6.75 -19.95
C VAL A 184 14.02 7.93 -20.35
N LEU A 185 13.81 8.12 -21.65
CA LEU A 185 12.85 9.08 -22.17
C LEU A 185 11.58 8.32 -22.51
N VAL A 186 10.47 8.72 -21.89
CA VAL A 186 9.14 8.15 -22.16
C VAL A 186 8.27 9.26 -22.75
N PRO A 187 7.51 9.00 -23.81
CA PRO A 187 6.50 9.93 -24.31
C PRO A 187 5.58 10.49 -23.23
N ASN A 188 5.41 11.82 -23.22
CA ASN A 188 4.48 12.48 -22.31
C ASN A 188 3.04 12.34 -22.79
N THR A 189 2.43 11.19 -22.48
CA THR A 189 1.03 10.89 -22.82
C THR A 189 0.02 11.82 -22.12
N GLN A 190 0.44 12.54 -21.08
CA GLN A 190 -0.44 13.48 -20.36
C GLN A 190 -0.77 14.71 -21.21
N ILE A 191 0.21 15.19 -21.98
CA ILE A 191 0.00 16.28 -22.94
C ILE A 191 -0.85 15.81 -24.11
N ALA A 192 -0.59 14.62 -24.65
CA ALA A 192 -1.43 14.05 -25.71
C ALA A 192 -2.91 13.97 -25.27
N LYS A 193 -3.16 13.57 -24.01
CA LYS A 193 -4.51 13.59 -23.43
C LYS A 193 -5.08 15.00 -23.23
N GLN A 194 -4.26 15.98 -22.83
CA GLN A 194 -4.70 17.37 -22.65
C GLN A 194 -5.00 18.09 -23.97
N VAL A 195 -4.16 17.89 -24.99
CA VAL A 195 -4.35 18.45 -26.34
C VAL A 195 -5.60 17.87 -26.99
N ASN A 196 -5.89 16.58 -26.74
CA ASN A 196 -7.08 15.91 -27.28
C ASN A 196 -8.34 16.09 -26.41
N ALA A 197 -8.23 16.63 -25.18
CA ALA A 197 -9.37 16.83 -24.29
C ALA A 197 -10.00 18.21 -24.49
N SER A 198 -11.27 18.24 -24.86
CA SER A 198 -12.04 19.48 -25.10
C SER A 198 -12.33 20.29 -23.82
N LYS A 199 -12.04 19.76 -22.62
CA LYS A 199 -12.12 20.46 -21.33
C LYS A 199 -10.97 20.04 -20.41
N PRO A 200 -10.36 20.97 -19.64
CA PRO A 200 -9.40 20.60 -18.61
C PRO A 200 -10.08 19.67 -17.60
N GLU A 201 -9.42 18.55 -17.29
CA GLU A 201 -9.92 17.59 -16.31
C GLU A 201 -9.96 18.27 -14.93
N ASN A 202 -11.16 18.58 -14.43
CA ASN A 202 -11.34 19.12 -13.08
C ASN A 202 -10.98 18.03 -12.05
N LEU A 203 -9.74 18.08 -11.56
CA LEU A 203 -9.19 17.18 -10.55
C LEU A 203 -9.91 17.32 -9.21
N THR A 204 -10.37 18.53 -8.88
CA THR A 204 -11.12 18.84 -7.68
C THR A 204 -12.62 18.81 -7.99
N ARG A 205 -13.30 17.73 -7.56
CA ARG A 205 -14.76 17.61 -7.63
C ARG A 205 -15.35 17.80 -6.23
N PRO A 206 -15.46 19.04 -5.73
CA PRO A 206 -15.83 19.29 -4.33
C PRO A 206 -17.23 18.75 -3.99
N GLY A 207 -18.18 18.80 -4.92
CA GLY A 207 -19.52 18.22 -4.70
C GLY A 207 -19.50 16.70 -4.50
N LEU A 208 -18.67 15.98 -5.28
CA LEU A 208 -18.47 14.53 -5.10
C LEU A 208 -17.78 14.24 -3.77
N ALA A 209 -16.73 14.98 -3.43
CA ALA A 209 -16.02 14.82 -2.16
C ALA A 209 -16.96 15.04 -0.97
N LEU A 210 -17.77 16.10 -1.00
CA LEU A 210 -18.76 16.38 0.04
C LEU A 210 -19.81 15.28 0.15
N LEU A 211 -20.36 14.81 -0.97
CA LEU A 211 -21.31 13.70 -0.99
C LEU A 211 -20.71 12.44 -0.35
N LEU A 212 -19.48 12.09 -0.72
CA LEU A 212 -18.80 10.91 -0.18
C LEU A 212 -18.49 11.06 1.32
N VAL A 213 -18.10 12.24 1.78
CA VAL A 213 -17.94 12.53 3.21
C VAL A 213 -19.27 12.35 3.94
N LEU A 214 -20.37 12.92 3.45
CA LEU A 214 -21.68 12.79 4.09
C LEU A 214 -22.18 11.34 4.08
N ALA A 215 -22.02 10.62 2.97
CA ALA A 215 -22.37 9.21 2.89
C ALA A 215 -21.55 8.37 3.87
N THR A 216 -20.26 8.66 3.99
CA THR A 216 -19.36 7.94 4.92
C THR A 216 -19.70 8.26 6.37
N LEU A 217 -20.10 9.49 6.66
CA LEU A 217 -20.56 9.86 8.00
C LEU A 217 -21.78 9.02 8.39
N VAL A 218 -22.77 8.88 7.51
CA VAL A 218 -23.95 8.06 7.77
C VAL A 218 -23.59 6.59 7.99
N THR A 219 -22.77 5.99 7.12
CA THR A 219 -22.38 4.58 7.25
C THR A 219 -21.53 4.33 8.50
N THR A 220 -20.65 5.28 8.85
CA THR A 220 -19.79 5.16 10.03
C THR A 220 -20.57 5.38 11.32
N THR A 221 -21.55 6.29 11.34
CA THR A 221 -22.46 6.46 12.48
C THR A 221 -23.31 5.21 12.70
N LEU A 222 -23.76 4.55 11.63
CA LEU A 222 -24.50 3.28 11.74
C LEU A 222 -23.66 2.19 12.41
N VAL A 223 -22.38 2.07 12.05
CA VAL A 223 -21.47 1.11 12.69
C VAL A 223 -21.14 1.53 14.11
N GLY A 224 -20.91 2.82 14.36
CA GLY A 224 -20.68 3.36 15.70
C GLY A 224 -21.85 3.10 16.66
N ALA A 225 -23.09 3.16 16.18
CA ALA A 225 -24.26 2.84 17.00
C ALA A 225 -24.26 1.37 17.42
N LYS A 226 -23.88 0.45 16.51
CA LYS A 226 -23.72 -0.97 16.85
C LYS A 226 -22.62 -1.21 17.87
N ILE A 227 -21.50 -0.49 17.76
CA ILE A 227 -20.40 -0.54 18.73
C ILE A 227 -20.87 -0.03 20.10
N ALA A 228 -21.76 0.97 20.15
CA ALA A 228 -22.38 1.44 21.37
C ALA A 228 -23.51 0.52 21.92
N GLY A 229 -23.68 -0.69 21.37
CA GLY A 229 -24.68 -1.66 21.81
C GLY A 229 -26.12 -1.39 21.31
N VAL A 230 -26.30 -0.47 20.35
CA VAL A 230 -27.61 -0.14 19.79
C VAL A 230 -28.00 -1.12 18.69
N ASP A 231 -29.09 -1.86 18.89
CA ASP A 231 -29.62 -2.77 17.88
C ASP A 231 -30.44 -2.04 16.80
N SER A 232 -30.47 -2.61 15.61
CA SER A 232 -31.22 -2.13 14.43
C SER A 232 -32.71 -1.89 14.68
N LYS A 233 -33.32 -2.66 15.60
CA LYS A 233 -34.72 -2.48 16.03
C LYS A 233 -34.90 -1.24 16.89
N ALA A 234 -33.93 -0.92 17.74
CA ALA A 234 -33.97 0.27 18.59
C ALA A 234 -33.89 1.56 17.76
N ILE A 235 -33.11 1.55 16.68
CA ILE A 235 -33.03 2.67 15.73
C ILE A 235 -34.37 2.88 14.99
N GLN A 236 -35.09 1.80 14.67
CA GLN A 236 -36.41 1.90 14.03
C GLN A 236 -37.47 2.48 14.97
N SER A 237 -37.41 2.15 16.26
CA SER A 237 -38.35 2.67 17.26
C SER A 237 -38.02 4.11 17.68
N ASP A 238 -36.74 4.46 17.77
CA ASP A 238 -36.28 5.80 18.13
C ASP A 238 -35.06 6.19 17.27
N PRO A 239 -35.28 7.00 16.22
CA PRO A 239 -34.22 7.48 15.36
C PRO A 239 -33.15 8.32 16.07
N SER A 240 -33.44 8.87 17.26
CA SER A 240 -32.47 9.69 18.00
C SER A 240 -31.29 8.86 18.52
N VAL A 241 -31.50 7.57 18.77
CA VAL A 241 -30.48 6.63 19.25
C VAL A 241 -29.37 6.41 18.21
N PHE A 242 -29.65 6.68 16.92
CA PHE A 242 -28.64 6.69 15.87
C PHE A 242 -27.48 7.65 16.17
N LEU A 243 -27.75 8.78 16.84
CA LEU A 243 -26.75 9.78 17.19
C LEU A 243 -25.73 9.27 18.22
N GLN A 244 -26.00 8.17 18.93
CA GLN A 244 -25.04 7.55 19.85
C GLN A 244 -23.80 7.00 19.12
N GLY A 245 -23.90 6.71 17.82
CA GLY A 245 -22.77 6.33 16.98
C GLY A 245 -21.92 7.50 16.46
N LEU A 246 -22.37 8.74 16.65
CA LEU A 246 -21.71 9.94 16.13
C LEU A 246 -20.29 10.13 16.69
N PRO A 247 -20.00 9.93 17.98
CA PRO A 247 -18.65 10.11 18.52
C PRO A 247 -17.61 9.21 17.84
N TYR A 248 -17.96 7.94 17.60
CA TYR A 248 -17.12 7.01 16.83
C TYR A 248 -16.86 7.51 15.42
N ALA A 249 -17.93 7.90 14.71
CA ALA A 249 -17.85 8.35 13.33
C ALA A 249 -16.99 9.60 13.17
N LEU A 250 -17.20 10.61 14.02
CA LEU A 250 -16.40 11.82 14.01
C LEU A 250 -14.93 11.53 14.36
N GLY A 251 -14.67 10.67 15.35
CA GLY A 251 -13.31 10.27 15.71
C GLY A 251 -12.58 9.61 14.54
N LEU A 252 -13.18 8.56 13.96
CA LEU A 252 -12.55 7.78 12.90
C LEU A 252 -12.38 8.60 11.62
N MET A 253 -13.40 9.33 11.19
CA MET A 253 -13.32 10.17 10.00
C MET A 253 -12.33 11.32 10.14
N THR A 254 -12.18 11.88 11.36
CA THR A 254 -11.17 12.91 11.62
C THR A 254 -9.77 12.35 11.44
N ILE A 255 -9.48 11.16 11.98
CA ILE A 255 -8.18 10.50 11.85
C ILE A 255 -7.86 10.23 10.37
N LEU A 256 -8.76 9.56 9.66
CA LEU A 256 -8.59 9.22 8.24
C LEU A 256 -8.51 10.48 7.35
N GLY A 257 -9.32 11.49 7.65
CA GLY A 257 -9.31 12.75 6.92
C GLY A 257 -8.00 13.51 7.09
N ILE A 258 -7.47 13.57 8.32
CA ILE A 258 -6.18 14.23 8.59
C ILE A 258 -5.03 13.44 7.96
N HIS A 259 -5.08 12.10 7.96
CA HIS A 259 -4.12 11.24 7.26
C HIS A 259 -4.05 11.59 5.76
N GLU A 260 -5.18 11.53 5.05
CA GLU A 260 -5.21 11.84 3.62
C GLU A 260 -4.89 13.32 3.32
N LEU A 261 -5.27 14.22 4.23
CA LEU A 261 -4.92 15.63 4.10
C LEU A 261 -3.40 15.84 4.20
N GLY A 262 -2.69 15.05 5.02
CA GLY A 262 -1.24 15.03 5.10
C GLY A 262 -0.59 14.71 3.74
N HIS A 263 -1.07 13.65 3.08
CA HIS A 263 -0.65 13.33 1.72
C HIS A 263 -0.97 14.45 0.72
N TYR A 264 -2.21 14.97 0.75
CA TYR A 264 -2.69 15.99 -0.17
C TYR A 264 -1.88 17.30 -0.07
N LEU A 265 -1.65 17.80 1.14
CA LEU A 265 -0.91 19.05 1.37
C LEU A 265 0.54 18.92 0.92
N THR A 266 1.17 17.78 1.18
CA THR A 266 2.56 17.53 0.78
C THR A 266 2.68 17.32 -0.72
N ALA A 267 1.74 16.60 -1.35
CA ALA A 267 1.66 16.48 -2.80
C ALA A 267 1.53 17.86 -3.47
N ARG A 268 0.68 18.74 -2.91
CA ARG A 268 0.53 20.12 -3.39
C ARG A 268 1.80 20.94 -3.22
N PHE A 269 2.52 20.81 -2.11
CA PHE A 269 3.81 21.45 -1.89
C PHE A 269 4.83 21.06 -2.97
N TYR A 270 4.87 19.78 -3.35
CA TYR A 270 5.71 19.26 -4.43
C TYR A 270 5.16 19.47 -5.85
N LYS A 271 4.04 20.19 -5.99
CA LYS A 271 3.35 20.43 -7.28
C LYS A 271 2.93 19.14 -8.00
N ILE A 272 2.70 18.08 -7.24
CA ILE A 272 2.15 16.82 -7.75
C ILE A 272 0.63 17.00 -7.89
N ARG A 273 0.10 16.73 -9.07
CA ARG A 273 -1.35 16.80 -9.33
C ARG A 273 -2.04 15.67 -8.60
N SER A 274 -2.90 16.00 -7.64
CA SER A 274 -3.70 15.04 -6.87
C SER A 274 -5.18 15.44 -6.82
N THR A 275 -6.05 14.47 -6.55
CA THR A 275 -7.47 14.74 -6.26
C THR A 275 -7.66 15.21 -4.83
N LEU A 276 -8.85 15.74 -4.53
CA LEU A 276 -9.28 15.89 -3.13
C LEU A 276 -9.37 14.50 -2.46
N PRO A 277 -9.25 14.42 -1.12
CA PRO A 277 -9.51 13.19 -0.38
C PRO A 277 -10.94 12.71 -0.61
N TYR A 278 -11.09 11.48 -1.09
CA TYR A 278 -12.38 10.83 -1.27
C TYR A 278 -12.54 9.73 -0.22
N PHE A 279 -13.57 9.87 0.62
CA PHE A 279 -13.96 8.81 1.54
C PHE A 279 -14.74 7.72 0.83
N ILE A 280 -14.58 6.47 1.25
CA ILE A 280 -15.27 5.32 0.67
C ILE A 280 -16.30 4.79 1.68
N PRO A 281 -17.60 5.11 1.52
CA PRO A 281 -18.63 4.67 2.46
C PRO A 281 -18.85 3.16 2.37
N MET A 282 -18.95 2.49 3.52
CA MET A 282 -19.26 1.06 3.59
C MET A 282 -20.12 0.78 4.83
N PRO A 283 -21.37 0.29 4.72
CA PRO A 283 -22.29 0.16 5.87
C PRO A 283 -21.99 -1.05 6.79
N PHE A 284 -20.81 -1.65 6.66
CA PHE A 284 -20.34 -2.81 7.41
C PHE A 284 -18.83 -2.67 7.70
N PHE A 285 -18.23 -3.64 8.41
CA PHE A 285 -16.84 -3.56 8.90
C PHE A 285 -16.63 -2.33 9.80
N LEU A 286 -15.79 -1.36 9.40
CA LEU A 286 -15.51 -0.13 10.18
C LEU A 286 -16.47 1.03 9.87
N GLY A 287 -17.43 0.84 8.95
CA GLY A 287 -18.28 1.94 8.47
C GLY A 287 -17.70 2.72 7.29
N THR A 288 -16.44 2.42 6.93
CA THR A 288 -15.69 3.00 5.82
C THR A 288 -14.58 2.05 5.39
N PHE A 289 -14.19 2.11 4.11
CA PHE A 289 -12.94 1.49 3.63
C PHE A 289 -11.71 2.38 3.80
N GLY A 290 -11.91 3.60 4.32
CA GLY A 290 -10.88 4.61 4.41
C GLY A 290 -11.19 5.83 3.54
N ALA A 291 -10.17 6.64 3.36
CA ALA A 291 -10.15 7.71 2.38
C ALA A 291 -8.91 7.53 1.51
N PHE A 292 -8.91 8.10 0.31
CA PHE A 292 -7.73 8.07 -0.55
C PHE A 292 -7.64 9.35 -1.39
N ILE A 293 -6.41 9.71 -1.75
CA ILE A 293 -6.11 10.65 -2.83
C ILE A 293 -5.62 9.90 -4.07
N GLN A 294 -5.97 10.40 -5.25
CA GLN A 294 -5.44 9.86 -6.50
C GLN A 294 -4.36 10.77 -7.06
N MET A 295 -3.14 10.26 -7.21
CA MET A 295 -2.04 10.93 -7.88
C MET A 295 -2.24 10.87 -9.40
N ARG A 296 -2.14 12.02 -10.07
CA ARG A 296 -2.37 12.18 -11.52
C ARG A 296 -1.14 12.67 -12.29
N SER A 297 -0.03 12.88 -11.60
CA SER A 297 1.28 13.15 -12.18
C SER A 297 2.36 12.31 -11.51
N PRO A 298 3.42 11.94 -12.24
CA PRO A 298 4.52 11.17 -11.67
C PRO A 298 5.24 11.96 -10.57
N ILE A 299 5.80 11.23 -9.60
CA ILE A 299 6.52 11.82 -8.47
C ILE A 299 7.91 12.27 -8.96
N PRO A 300 8.33 13.51 -8.65
CA PRO A 300 9.51 14.11 -9.30
C PRO A 300 10.85 13.51 -8.85
N ASN A 301 10.97 13.09 -7.59
CA ASN A 301 12.20 12.54 -7.03
C ASN A 301 11.92 11.76 -5.73
N ARG A 302 12.89 10.99 -5.25
CA ARG A 302 12.81 10.23 -3.99
C ARG A 302 12.51 11.07 -2.75
N LYS A 303 12.92 12.34 -2.70
CA LYS A 303 12.58 13.23 -1.57
C LYS A 303 11.08 13.53 -1.51
N ALA A 304 10.47 13.80 -2.67
CA ALA A 304 9.03 14.00 -2.78
C ALA A 304 8.27 12.71 -2.48
N LEU A 305 8.77 11.56 -2.94
CA LEU A 305 8.21 10.25 -2.60
C LEU A 305 8.18 10.06 -1.08
N PHE A 306 9.32 10.24 -0.42
CA PHE A 306 9.45 10.11 1.03
C PHE A 306 8.50 11.06 1.79
N ASP A 307 8.55 12.37 1.48
CA ASP A 307 7.80 13.37 2.22
C ASP A 307 6.29 13.18 2.08
N VAL A 308 5.80 12.85 0.88
CA VAL A 308 4.37 12.55 0.69
C VAL A 308 3.98 11.31 1.46
N SER A 309 4.78 10.25 1.42
CA SER A 309 4.45 8.96 2.04
C SER A 309 4.46 9.04 3.57
N ILE A 310 5.37 9.80 4.16
CA ILE A 310 5.47 9.91 5.62
C ILE A 310 4.46 10.91 6.22
N ALA A 311 4.02 11.90 5.45
CA ALA A 311 3.13 12.95 5.93
C ALA A 311 1.76 12.42 6.38
N GLY A 312 1.19 11.45 5.65
CA GLY A 312 -0.10 10.86 6.00
C GLY A 312 -0.07 10.13 7.34
N PRO A 313 0.77 9.08 7.49
CA PRO A 313 0.88 8.34 8.74
C PRO A 313 1.22 9.21 9.95
N ILE A 314 2.11 10.18 9.82
CA ILE A 314 2.42 11.10 10.93
C ILE A 314 1.21 11.96 11.29
N ALA A 315 0.52 12.55 10.30
CA ALA A 315 -0.64 13.39 10.56
C ALA A 315 -1.78 12.58 11.19
N GLY A 316 -2.08 11.40 10.64
CA GLY A 316 -3.07 10.47 11.19
C GLY A 316 -2.72 10.01 12.61
N PHE A 317 -1.45 9.70 12.87
CA PHE A 317 -0.97 9.32 14.20
C PHE A 317 -1.12 10.45 15.23
N ILE A 318 -0.73 11.68 14.86
CA ILE A 318 -0.87 12.86 15.74
C ILE A 318 -2.33 13.12 16.07
N ALA A 319 -3.26 12.94 15.10
CA ALA A 319 -4.69 13.05 15.35
C ALA A 319 -5.24 11.91 16.21
N THR A 320 -4.71 10.71 16.05
CA THR A 320 -5.10 9.51 16.81
C THR A 320 -4.79 9.65 18.28
N LEU A 321 -3.62 10.19 18.64
CA LEU A 321 -3.12 10.24 20.01
C LEU A 321 -4.08 10.93 21.00
N PRO A 322 -4.55 12.18 20.78
CA PRO A 322 -5.47 12.85 21.71
C PRO A 322 -6.85 12.18 21.75
N LEU A 323 -7.37 11.70 20.62
CA LEU A 323 -8.67 11.01 20.57
C LEU A 323 -8.63 9.70 21.34
N LEU A 324 -7.55 8.93 21.17
CA LEU A 324 -7.36 7.67 21.88
C LEU A 324 -7.19 7.90 23.39
N ILE A 325 -6.34 8.85 23.81
CA ILE A 325 -6.15 9.15 25.24
C ILE A 325 -7.46 9.61 25.87
N TRP A 326 -8.18 10.52 25.22
CA TRP A 326 -9.49 10.99 25.70
C TRP A 326 -10.49 9.85 25.78
N GLY A 327 -10.57 9.00 24.75
CA GLY A 327 -11.45 7.84 24.74
C GLY A 327 -11.12 6.83 25.84
N LEU A 328 -9.84 6.52 26.04
CA LEU A 328 -9.38 5.61 27.09
C LEU A 328 -9.72 6.14 28.49
N ALA A 329 -9.62 7.46 28.70
CA ALA A 329 -10.01 8.08 29.97
C ALA A 329 -11.52 8.00 30.28
N HIS A 330 -12.35 7.76 29.26
CA HIS A 330 -13.80 7.55 29.39
C HIS A 330 -14.21 6.09 29.20
N SER A 331 -13.24 5.17 29.15
CA SER A 331 -13.47 3.73 29.01
C SER A 331 -13.57 3.08 30.39
N ASP A 332 -14.32 1.98 30.46
CA ASP A 332 -14.54 1.25 31.72
C ASP A 332 -13.55 0.09 31.85
N VAL A 333 -13.18 -0.23 33.09
CA VAL A 333 -12.25 -1.33 33.39
C VAL A 333 -13.04 -2.57 33.79
N VAL A 334 -12.90 -3.63 33.01
CA VAL A 334 -13.64 -4.90 33.16
C VAL A 334 -12.69 -6.05 33.49
N PRO A 335 -13.13 -7.13 34.15
CA PRO A 335 -12.27 -8.27 34.43
C PRO A 335 -11.86 -9.01 33.15
N LEU A 336 -10.58 -9.42 33.08
CA LEU A 336 -10.05 -10.19 31.95
C LEU A 336 -10.78 -11.55 31.87
N THR A 337 -11.56 -11.76 30.81
CA THR A 337 -12.28 -13.02 30.54
C THR A 337 -11.61 -13.79 29.40
N GLU A 338 -11.87 -15.10 29.27
CA GLU A 338 -11.21 -15.96 28.27
C GLU A 338 -11.54 -15.61 26.79
N GLN A 339 -12.47 -14.68 26.53
CA GLN A 339 -12.93 -14.28 25.19
C GLN A 339 -12.32 -12.94 24.68
N THR A 340 -11.20 -12.50 25.26
CA THR A 340 -10.53 -11.23 24.90
C THR A 340 -9.73 -11.36 23.60
N GLY A 341 -10.30 -10.94 22.46
CA GLY A 341 -9.61 -10.82 21.16
C GLY A 341 -9.19 -9.38 20.84
N LEU A 342 -8.24 -9.20 19.90
CA LEU A 342 -7.80 -7.87 19.43
C LEU A 342 -8.95 -7.04 18.81
N LEU A 343 -10.01 -7.73 18.37
CA LEU A 343 -11.17 -7.16 17.69
C LEU A 343 -12.44 -7.12 18.57
N ASN A 344 -12.33 -7.41 19.87
CA ASN A 344 -13.46 -7.29 20.78
C ASN A 344 -13.38 -5.96 21.54
N PRO A 345 -14.14 -4.92 21.14
CA PRO A 345 -14.09 -3.61 21.78
C PRO A 345 -14.56 -3.63 23.24
N ASP A 346 -15.39 -4.61 23.60
CA ASP A 346 -16.00 -4.73 24.93
C ASP A 346 -15.03 -5.28 25.99
N ALA A 347 -13.90 -5.88 25.55
CA ALA A 347 -12.91 -6.47 26.44
C ALA A 347 -11.51 -6.49 25.78
N LEU A 348 -10.96 -5.30 25.50
CA LEU A 348 -9.64 -5.17 24.91
C LEU A 348 -8.54 -5.49 25.93
N ASN A 349 -7.62 -6.38 25.58
CA ASN A 349 -6.38 -6.58 26.34
C ASN A 349 -5.32 -5.57 25.86
N PRO A 350 -4.91 -4.60 26.69
CA PRO A 350 -3.95 -3.58 26.27
C PRO A 350 -2.56 -4.13 25.95
N LYS A 351 -2.24 -5.36 26.37
CA LYS A 351 -0.94 -6.02 26.15
C LYS A 351 -0.69 -6.42 24.69
N TYR A 352 -1.71 -6.35 23.82
CA TYR A 352 -1.54 -6.66 22.40
C TYR A 352 -0.60 -5.68 21.66
N SER A 353 -0.39 -4.48 22.20
CA SER A 353 0.49 -3.48 21.61
C SER A 353 1.24 -2.72 22.70
N ILE A 354 2.55 -2.51 22.52
CA ILE A 354 3.37 -1.71 23.44
C ILE A 354 2.79 -0.30 23.56
N LEU A 355 2.47 0.34 22.43
CA LEU A 355 1.94 1.71 22.45
C LEU A 355 0.60 1.78 23.18
N LEU A 356 -0.32 0.87 22.84
CA LEU A 356 -1.64 0.83 23.44
C LEU A 356 -1.55 0.62 24.96
N ALA A 357 -0.68 -0.27 25.42
CA ALA A 357 -0.46 -0.50 26.85
C ALA A 357 0.04 0.76 27.57
N LEU A 358 1.00 1.48 26.97
CA LEU A 358 1.53 2.72 27.54
C LEU A 358 0.46 3.81 27.60
N LEU A 359 -0.32 4.00 26.53
CA LEU A 359 -1.40 4.99 26.49
C LEU A 359 -2.55 4.63 27.44
N SER A 360 -2.89 3.35 27.54
CA SER A 360 -3.89 2.85 28.48
C SER A 360 -3.46 3.07 29.92
N LYS A 361 -2.19 2.81 30.25
CA LYS A 361 -1.65 3.07 31.59
C LYS A 361 -1.60 4.56 31.91
N LEU A 362 -1.27 5.38 30.93
CA LEU A 362 -1.26 6.84 31.08
C LEU A 362 -2.67 7.39 31.35
N ALA A 363 -3.69 6.86 30.67
CA ALA A 363 -5.07 7.32 30.80
C ALA A 363 -5.79 6.77 32.06
N LEU A 364 -5.63 5.48 32.37
CA LEU A 364 -6.39 4.78 33.42
C LEU A 364 -5.59 4.60 34.73
N GLY A 365 -4.27 4.82 34.71
CA GLY A 365 -3.43 4.83 35.91
C GLY A 365 -3.45 3.52 36.71
N SER A 366 -3.81 3.63 38.00
CA SER A 366 -3.87 2.51 38.94
C SER A 366 -5.09 1.60 38.76
N LEU A 367 -6.11 2.04 38.01
CA LEU A 367 -7.29 1.22 37.72
C LEU A 367 -6.93 0.03 36.83
N LEU A 368 -5.93 0.20 35.97
CA LEU A 368 -5.43 -0.83 35.08
C LEU A 368 -4.46 -1.76 35.84
N THR A 369 -4.90 -2.99 36.07
CA THR A 369 -4.15 -4.07 36.73
C THR A 369 -3.98 -5.29 35.82
N SER A 370 -3.16 -6.25 36.24
CA SER A 370 -2.83 -7.41 35.40
C SER A 370 -3.95 -8.40 35.09
N LYS A 371 -5.10 -8.23 35.75
CA LYS A 371 -6.31 -9.02 35.56
C LYS A 371 -7.46 -8.19 34.99
N SER A 372 -7.16 -7.01 34.45
CA SER A 372 -8.15 -6.11 33.88
C SER A 372 -8.03 -5.98 32.36
N ALA A 373 -9.17 -5.96 31.70
CA ALA A 373 -9.38 -5.58 30.31
C ALA A 373 -10.10 -4.21 30.29
N ILE A 374 -10.20 -3.61 29.10
CA ILE A 374 -10.82 -2.30 28.90
C ILE A 374 -12.04 -2.48 28.00
N ASP A 375 -13.20 -2.03 28.49
CA ASP A 375 -14.40 -1.82 27.69
C ASP A 375 -14.30 -0.43 27.05
N LEU A 376 -14.02 -0.41 25.75
CA LEU A 376 -13.62 0.81 25.05
C LEU A 376 -14.81 1.72 24.79
N HIS A 377 -14.69 2.97 25.24
CA HIS A 377 -15.56 4.04 24.77
C HIS A 377 -15.51 4.13 23.23
N PRO A 378 -16.61 4.46 22.52
CA PRO A 378 -16.63 4.50 21.04
C PRO A 378 -15.53 5.37 20.40
N VAL A 379 -15.12 6.46 21.06
CA VAL A 379 -13.99 7.28 20.60
C VAL A 379 -12.64 6.60 20.81
N ALA A 380 -12.49 5.80 21.88
CA ALA A 380 -11.30 4.97 22.10
C ALA A 380 -11.18 3.90 21.02
N VAL A 381 -12.30 3.27 20.62
CA VAL A 381 -12.35 2.33 19.49
C VAL A 381 -11.88 3.02 18.20
N ALA A 382 -12.37 4.24 17.91
CA ALA A 382 -11.92 5.00 16.76
C ALA A 382 -10.40 5.30 16.80
N GLY A 383 -9.86 5.68 17.97
CA GLY A 383 -8.43 5.89 18.18
C GLY A 383 -7.61 4.61 18.00
N PHE A 384 -8.09 3.48 18.53
CA PHE A 384 -7.43 2.19 18.37
C PHE A 384 -7.39 1.75 16.90
N LEU A 385 -8.49 1.94 16.16
CA LEU A 385 -8.53 1.74 14.72
C LEU A 385 -7.58 2.71 13.98
N GLY A 386 -7.43 3.94 14.46
CA GLY A 386 -6.44 4.89 13.95
C GLY A 386 -4.99 4.37 14.06
N LEU A 387 -4.64 3.74 15.20
CA LEU A 387 -3.34 3.08 15.37
C LEU A 387 -3.17 1.92 14.39
N ILE A 388 -4.22 1.10 14.22
CA ILE A 388 -4.24 0.00 13.26
C ILE A 388 -4.00 0.51 11.83
N VAL A 389 -4.73 1.54 11.40
CA VAL A 389 -4.58 2.12 10.05
C VAL A 389 -3.18 2.69 9.86
N THR A 390 -2.65 3.39 10.87
CA THR A 390 -1.27 3.90 10.86
C THR A 390 -0.27 2.77 10.70
N ALA A 391 -0.41 1.68 11.45
CA ALA A 391 0.47 0.51 11.37
C ALA A 391 0.37 -0.17 10.00
N LEU A 392 -0.84 -0.38 9.47
CA LEU A 392 -1.04 -0.94 8.14
C LEU A 392 -0.33 -0.11 7.07
N ASN A 393 -0.53 1.21 7.09
CA ASN A 393 0.08 2.10 6.11
C ASN A 393 1.60 2.15 6.26
N LEU A 394 2.15 2.07 7.48
CA LEU A 394 3.60 2.02 7.71
C LEU A 394 4.25 0.67 7.42
N MET A 395 3.49 -0.39 7.12
CA MET A 395 4.09 -1.68 6.73
C MET A 395 5.01 -1.47 5.51
N PRO A 396 6.26 -1.97 5.54
CA PRO A 396 7.24 -1.70 4.49
C PRO A 396 7.01 -2.60 3.27
N VAL A 397 5.84 -2.51 2.64
CA VAL A 397 5.36 -3.45 1.63
C VAL A 397 4.71 -2.71 0.46
N GLY A 398 5.37 -2.73 -0.70
CA GLY A 398 4.75 -2.36 -1.97
C GLY A 398 4.27 -0.92 -2.02
N GLN A 399 3.00 -0.75 -2.39
CA GLN A 399 2.33 0.56 -2.58
C GLN A 399 1.84 1.22 -1.28
N LEU A 400 2.06 0.59 -0.13
CA LEU A 400 1.75 1.20 1.17
C LEU A 400 2.76 2.32 1.47
N ASP A 401 2.36 3.28 2.29
CA ASP A 401 3.20 4.43 2.66
C ASP A 401 4.59 3.99 3.18
N GLY A 402 4.64 2.95 4.01
CA GLY A 402 5.87 2.35 4.52
C GLY A 402 6.74 1.73 3.43
N GLY A 403 6.13 1.16 2.39
CA GLY A 403 6.81 0.66 1.21
C GLY A 403 7.51 1.79 0.45
N HIS A 404 6.80 2.90 0.23
CA HIS A 404 7.35 4.11 -0.40
C HIS A 404 8.43 4.79 0.45
N ILE A 405 8.29 4.81 1.78
CA ILE A 405 9.32 5.30 2.70
C ILE A 405 10.61 4.50 2.52
N ILE A 406 10.52 3.17 2.57
CA ILE A 406 11.67 2.27 2.43
C ILE A 406 12.28 2.32 1.02
N HIS A 407 11.46 2.43 -0.02
CA HIS A 407 11.94 2.65 -1.40
C HIS A 407 12.69 3.97 -1.48
N ALA A 408 12.11 5.06 -0.99
CA ALA A 408 12.78 6.34 -1.00
C ALA A 408 14.11 6.30 -0.24
N MET A 409 14.21 5.56 0.87
CA MET A 409 15.45 5.39 1.67
C MET A 409 16.51 4.54 0.98
N PHE A 410 16.17 3.34 0.54
CA PHE A 410 17.15 2.32 0.17
C PHE A 410 17.13 1.92 -1.32
N GLY A 411 16.28 2.56 -2.12
CA GLY A 411 16.05 2.23 -3.51
C GLY A 411 15.14 1.02 -3.70
N GLN A 412 14.67 0.84 -4.94
CA GLN A 412 13.60 -0.11 -5.27
C GLN A 412 13.94 -1.56 -4.92
N ARG A 413 15.19 -1.99 -5.15
CA ARG A 413 15.60 -3.39 -4.91
C ARG A 413 15.60 -3.76 -3.45
N THR A 414 16.19 -2.89 -2.63
CA THR A 414 16.27 -3.10 -1.20
C THR A 414 14.88 -3.04 -0.59
N ALA A 415 14.00 -2.16 -1.09
CA ALA A 415 12.61 -2.11 -0.68
C ALA A 415 11.83 -3.39 -0.99
N ILE A 416 12.02 -3.98 -2.18
CA ILE A 416 11.43 -5.27 -2.51
C ILE A 416 11.93 -6.36 -1.55
N ALA A 417 13.23 -6.39 -1.24
CA ALA A 417 13.79 -7.36 -0.30
C ALA A 417 13.23 -7.18 1.12
N ILE A 418 13.20 -5.95 1.63
CA ILE A 418 12.63 -5.60 2.94
C ILE A 418 11.14 -5.97 2.98
N GLY A 419 10.39 -5.70 1.92
CA GLY A 419 8.96 -6.05 1.86
C GLY A 419 8.69 -7.55 1.82
N GLN A 420 9.56 -8.35 1.19
CA GLN A 420 9.48 -9.82 1.31
C GLN A 420 9.73 -10.28 2.75
N ILE A 421 10.76 -9.74 3.40
CA ILE A 421 11.09 -10.06 4.80
C ILE A 421 9.93 -9.66 5.71
N ALA A 422 9.35 -8.47 5.53
CA ALA A 422 8.23 -7.99 6.34
C ALA A 422 6.98 -8.87 6.19
N ARG A 423 6.67 -9.35 4.97
CA ARG A 423 5.60 -10.33 4.75
C ARG A 423 5.84 -11.63 5.49
N LEU A 424 7.06 -12.16 5.39
CA LEU A 424 7.43 -13.40 6.06
C LEU A 424 7.34 -13.25 7.59
N LEU A 425 7.87 -12.15 8.15
CA LEU A 425 7.81 -11.86 9.57
C LEU A 425 6.36 -11.72 10.05
N LEU A 426 5.51 -11.00 9.31
CA LEU A 426 4.09 -10.88 9.66
C LEU A 426 3.37 -12.21 9.58
N LEU A 427 3.68 -13.05 8.58
CA LEU A 427 3.13 -14.40 8.47
C LEU A 427 3.53 -15.27 9.67
N LEU A 428 4.80 -15.22 10.08
CA LEU A 428 5.29 -15.93 11.27
C LEU A 428 4.60 -15.40 12.54
N LEU A 429 4.42 -14.10 12.66
CA LEU A 429 3.67 -13.49 13.77
C LEU A 429 2.20 -13.93 13.76
N ALA A 430 1.58 -14.06 12.59
CA ALA A 430 0.21 -14.54 12.43
C ALA A 430 0.00 -15.99 12.87
N LEU A 431 1.05 -16.83 12.86
CA LEU A 431 1.01 -18.19 13.40
C LEU A 431 0.95 -18.18 14.94
N ILE A 432 1.53 -17.17 15.57
CA ILE A 432 1.52 -16.98 17.02
C ILE A 432 0.20 -16.29 17.44
N GLN A 433 -0.19 -15.26 16.70
CA GLN A 433 -1.38 -14.45 16.96
C GLN A 433 -2.28 -14.45 15.73
N ARG A 434 -3.37 -15.23 15.81
CA ARG A 434 -4.28 -15.46 14.67
C ARG A 434 -4.89 -14.18 14.08
N GLU A 435 -4.96 -13.09 14.84
CA GLU A 435 -5.53 -11.81 14.42
C GLU A 435 -4.74 -11.16 13.25
N PHE A 436 -3.42 -11.38 13.19
CA PHE A 436 -2.60 -10.88 12.09
C PHE A 436 -2.72 -11.70 10.80
N LEU A 437 -3.41 -12.85 10.82
CA LEU A 437 -3.56 -13.71 9.65
C LEU A 437 -4.26 -12.96 8.51
N PHE A 438 -5.30 -12.19 8.82
CA PHE A 438 -6.01 -11.38 7.83
C PHE A 438 -5.07 -10.37 7.15
N TRP A 439 -4.20 -9.73 7.93
CA TRP A 439 -3.23 -8.76 7.42
C TRP A 439 -2.16 -9.44 6.58
N ALA A 440 -1.61 -10.56 7.06
CA ALA A 440 -0.62 -11.34 6.33
C ALA A 440 -1.14 -11.80 4.95
N ILE A 441 -2.40 -12.22 4.88
CA ILE A 441 -3.05 -12.58 3.61
C ILE A 441 -3.15 -11.37 2.68
N ILE A 442 -3.63 -10.22 3.16
CA ILE A 442 -3.72 -8.99 2.35
C ILE A 442 -2.35 -8.57 1.83
N LEU A 443 -1.33 -8.57 2.68
CA LEU A 443 0.02 -8.12 2.29
C LEU A 443 0.67 -9.05 1.26
N LEU A 444 0.39 -10.36 1.29
CA LEU A 444 0.90 -11.31 0.28
C LEU A 444 0.45 -10.94 -1.14
N PHE A 445 -0.72 -10.34 -1.22
CA PHE A 445 -1.45 -10.02 -2.44
C PHE A 445 -1.14 -8.63 -3.01
N ILE A 446 -0.60 -7.73 -2.20
CA ILE A 446 -0.09 -6.44 -2.69
C ILE A 446 1.15 -6.69 -3.56
N PRO A 447 1.36 -6.00 -4.69
CA PRO A 447 2.63 -6.07 -5.41
C PRO A 447 3.76 -5.37 -4.65
N LEU A 448 4.98 -5.92 -4.66
CA LEU A 448 6.15 -5.27 -4.05
C LEU A 448 6.81 -4.22 -4.95
N ILE A 449 6.57 -4.32 -6.25
CA ILE A 449 7.10 -3.39 -7.22
C ILE A 449 6.14 -2.20 -7.26
N ASP A 450 6.69 -1.03 -6.97
CA ASP A 450 6.00 0.24 -7.05
C ASP A 450 6.44 1.09 -8.25
N GLU A 451 5.68 2.14 -8.59
CA GLU A 451 6.02 3.10 -9.63
C GLU A 451 7.18 4.03 -9.19
N PRO A 452 8.36 3.95 -9.85
CA PRO A 452 9.52 4.74 -9.44
C PRO A 452 9.35 6.23 -9.73
N ALA A 453 9.99 7.06 -8.90
CA ALA A 453 10.06 8.49 -9.14
C ALA A 453 10.84 8.82 -10.43
N LEU A 454 10.59 9.99 -11.01
CA LEU A 454 11.31 10.46 -12.20
C LEU A 454 12.83 10.55 -11.96
N ASN A 455 13.24 10.88 -10.73
CA ASN A 455 14.62 10.78 -10.28
C ASN A 455 14.71 9.83 -9.08
N ASP A 456 15.00 8.56 -9.38
CA ASP A 456 15.08 7.47 -8.40
C ASP A 456 16.52 7.15 -7.93
N VAL A 457 17.52 7.83 -8.49
CA VAL A 457 18.94 7.63 -8.15
C VAL A 457 19.41 8.58 -7.05
N THR A 458 18.77 9.74 -6.91
CA THR A 458 19.21 10.75 -5.93
C THR A 458 18.80 10.33 -4.53
N GLU A 459 19.79 10.16 -3.65
CA GLU A 459 19.60 9.80 -2.24
C GLU A 459 18.91 10.91 -1.43
N LEU A 460 18.36 10.49 -0.28
CA LEU A 460 17.78 11.38 0.72
C LEU A 460 18.87 12.08 1.53
N ASP A 461 18.46 13.06 2.33
CA ASP A 461 19.30 13.65 3.36
C ASP A 461 19.12 12.95 4.71
N ASN A 462 20.17 12.98 5.53
CA ASN A 462 20.22 12.29 6.82
C ASN A 462 19.01 12.54 7.74
N LYS A 463 18.37 13.72 7.66
CA LYS A 463 17.18 14.03 8.47
C LYS A 463 15.99 13.16 8.09
N ARG A 464 15.76 12.96 6.79
CA ARG A 464 14.69 12.11 6.26
C ARG A 464 14.98 10.65 6.58
N ASP A 465 16.23 10.22 6.50
CA ASP A 465 16.59 8.84 6.88
C ASP A 465 16.28 8.56 8.36
N ILE A 466 16.61 9.49 9.26
CA ILE A 466 16.25 9.37 10.69
C ILE A 466 14.73 9.32 10.86
N LEU A 467 13.99 10.19 10.18
CA LEU A 467 12.53 10.21 10.28
C LEU A 467 11.89 8.92 9.76
N GLY A 468 12.45 8.34 8.70
CA GLY A 468 12.04 7.05 8.16
C GLY A 468 12.30 5.91 9.14
N LEU A 469 13.48 5.88 9.77
CA LEU A 469 13.79 4.91 10.83
C LEU A 469 12.86 5.07 12.04
N LEU A 470 12.52 6.29 12.44
CA LEU A 470 11.55 6.56 13.50
C LEU A 470 10.15 6.06 13.14
N SER A 471 9.73 6.19 11.88
CA SER A 471 8.45 5.65 11.42
C SER A 471 8.41 4.12 11.46
N MET A 472 9.52 3.45 11.13
CA MET A 472 9.64 1.99 11.27
C MET A 472 9.66 1.57 12.75
N ALA A 473 10.31 2.33 13.62
CA ALA A 473 10.26 2.09 15.06
C ALA A 473 8.83 2.26 15.61
N LEU A 474 8.09 3.28 15.13
CA LEU A 474 6.69 3.49 15.47
C LEU A 474 5.83 2.29 15.07
N LEU A 475 6.01 1.76 13.85
CA LEU A 475 5.33 0.54 13.41
C LEU A 475 5.57 -0.62 14.38
N VAL A 476 6.83 -0.88 14.74
CA VAL A 476 7.21 -1.97 15.64
C VAL A 476 6.54 -1.79 17.01
N VAL A 477 6.49 -0.57 17.53
CA VAL A 477 5.89 -0.26 18.84
C VAL A 477 4.36 -0.38 18.80
N ILE A 478 3.72 -0.17 17.65
CA ILE A 478 2.27 -0.40 17.49
C ILE A 478 1.96 -1.89 17.33
N VAL A 479 2.73 -2.63 16.54
CA VAL A 479 2.41 -4.03 16.17
C VAL A 479 2.84 -5.04 17.21
N LEU A 480 3.98 -4.83 17.90
CA LEU A 480 4.49 -5.83 18.82
C LEU A 480 3.75 -5.83 20.16
N PRO A 481 3.48 -7.03 20.73
CA PRO A 481 2.88 -7.16 22.05
C PRO A 481 3.85 -6.67 23.13
N LEU A 482 3.28 -6.26 24.26
CA LEU A 482 4.04 -5.77 25.41
C LEU A 482 4.94 -6.87 25.99
N PRO A 483 6.28 -6.67 26.04
CA PRO A 483 7.18 -7.61 26.69
C PRO A 483 6.88 -7.76 28.19
N GLN A 484 6.94 -8.99 28.71
CA GLN A 484 6.61 -9.29 30.12
C GLN A 484 7.42 -8.45 31.13
N ALA A 485 8.68 -8.12 30.82
CA ALA A 485 9.52 -7.29 31.67
C ALA A 485 8.94 -5.87 31.85
N ILE A 486 8.42 -5.27 30.77
CA ILE A 486 7.80 -3.95 30.79
C ILE A 486 6.41 -4.04 31.44
N ALA A 487 5.67 -5.11 31.15
CA ALA A 487 4.37 -5.42 31.76
C ALA A 487 4.47 -5.44 33.30
N ASN A 488 5.47 -6.15 33.84
CA ASN A 488 5.75 -6.21 35.28
C ASN A 488 6.14 -4.83 35.85
N LEU A 489 6.97 -4.06 35.13
CA LEU A 489 7.37 -2.71 35.56
C LEU A 489 6.16 -1.76 35.65
N LEU A 490 5.22 -1.87 34.70
CA LEU A 490 4.01 -1.05 34.64
C LEU A 490 2.88 -1.58 35.55
N GLN A 491 3.06 -2.76 36.17
CA GLN A 491 2.04 -3.46 36.95
C GLN A 491 0.76 -3.78 36.15
N ILE A 492 0.95 -4.17 34.88
CA ILE A 492 -0.12 -4.53 33.94
C ILE A 492 0.16 -5.89 33.37
#